data_AF-A0A963Y593-F1
#
_entry.id   AF-A0A963Y593-F1
#
_cell.length_a   1.000
_cell.length_b   1.000
_cell.length_c   1.000
_cell.angle_alpha   90.00
_cell.angle_beta   90.00
_cell.angle_gamma   90.00
#
_symmetry.space_group_name_H-M   'P 1'
#
loop_
_entity.id
_entity.type
_entity.pdbx_description
1 polymer ?
#
loop_
_entity_poly.entity_id
_entity_poly.type
_entity_poly.pdbx_seq_one_letter_code
_entity_poly.pdbx_strand_id
1 'polypeptide(L)'
;WFSPEREMLQAAIDKSQEHVTGTVRLKLYKGSVNTVGRWSDHSLYSEKHVTFEEDAGAYDQKDAAGFIRLNALRLKLIATRNERVKG
;
A
#
# COMPACT_ATOMS: atom_id res chain seq x y z
N TRP A 1 1.58 30.45 2.41
CA TRP A 1 2.40 29.83 3.46
C TRP A 1 1.79 30.08 4.83
N PHE A 2 1.53 31.33 5.21
CA PHE A 2 0.94 31.69 6.52
C PHE A 2 -0.60 31.71 6.49
N SER A 3 -1.24 30.63 6.03
CA SER A 3 -2.71 30.52 6.04
C SER A 3 -3.17 29.42 7.00
N PRO A 4 -4.37 29.53 7.59
CA PRO A 4 -4.90 28.53 8.52
C PRO A 4 -5.00 27.12 7.90
N GLU A 5 -5.32 27.03 6.61
CA GLU A 5 -5.41 25.75 5.90
C GLU A 5 -4.05 25.08 5.76
N ARG A 6 -2.96 25.88 5.64
CA ARG A 6 -1.61 25.34 5.62
C ARG A 6 -1.24 24.73 6.97
N GLU A 7 -1.64 25.34 8.08
CA GLU A 7 -1.39 24.81 9.43
C GLU A 7 -2.13 23.49 9.65
N MET A 8 -3.39 23.42 9.20
CA MET A 8 -4.17 22.19 9.20
C MET A 8 -3.48 21.07 8.41
N LEU A 9 -2.98 21.37 7.20
CA LEU A 9 -2.24 20.39 6.39
C LEU A 9 -0.91 20.01 7.04
N GLN A 10 -0.22 20.96 7.68
CA GLN A 10 1.03 20.67 8.37
C GLN A 10 0.84 19.64 9.49
N ALA A 11 -0.23 19.76 10.28
CA ALA A 11 -0.53 18.79 11.33
C ALA A 11 -0.75 17.37 10.77
N ALA A 12 -1.43 17.24 9.63
CA ALA A 12 -1.61 15.95 8.96
C ALA A 12 -0.28 15.39 8.42
N ILE A 13 0.57 16.26 7.86
CA ILE A 13 1.90 15.89 7.35
C ILE A 13 2.77 15.41 8.51
N ASP A 14 2.91 16.20 9.57
CA ASP A 14 3.74 15.85 10.73
C ASP A 14 3.32 14.51 11.32
N LYS A 15 2.00 14.29 11.47
CA LYS A 15 1.45 13.01 11.94
C LYS A 15 1.81 11.85 11.01
N SER A 16 1.72 12.04 9.69
CA SER A 16 2.09 10.99 8.73
C SER A 16 3.60 10.67 8.74
N GLN A 17 4.45 11.60 9.17
CA GLN A 17 5.90 11.44 9.15
C GLN A 17 6.48 10.74 10.40
N GLU A 18 5.68 10.47 11.44
CA GLU A 18 6.14 9.90 12.72
C GLU A 18 7.04 8.66 12.59
N HIS A 19 6.78 7.81 11.59
CA HIS A 19 7.55 6.58 11.35
C HIS A 19 8.32 6.60 10.02
N VAL A 20 8.36 7.76 9.34
CA VAL A 20 9.08 7.92 8.07
C VAL A 20 10.56 8.14 8.38
N THR A 21 11.24 7.05 8.71
CA THR A 21 12.66 7.01 9.05
C THR A 21 13.35 5.90 8.29
N GLY A 22 14.64 6.04 8.01
CA GLY A 22 15.42 4.99 7.35
C GLY A 22 16.48 5.54 6.39
N THR A 23 17.16 4.62 5.72
CA THR A 23 18.20 4.90 4.74
C THR A 23 17.76 4.47 3.35
N VAL A 24 17.92 5.37 2.37
CA VAL A 24 17.71 5.09 0.95
C VAL A 24 19.04 5.20 0.22
N ARG A 25 19.43 4.13 -0.48
CA ARG A 25 20.62 4.13 -1.34
C ARG A 25 20.21 4.52 -2.76
N LEU A 26 20.85 5.54 -3.28
CA LEU A 26 20.58 6.08 -4.61
C LEU A 26 21.79 5.88 -5.53
N LYS A 27 21.52 5.70 -6.83
CA LYS A 27 22.50 5.76 -7.92
C LYS A 27 22.22 6.99 -8.76
N LEU A 28 23.21 7.86 -8.86
CA LEU A 28 23.14 9.08 -9.65
C LEU A 28 23.90 8.88 -10.96
N TYR A 29 23.28 9.15 -12.11
CA TYR A 29 23.93 8.96 -13.40
C TYR A 29 23.37 9.92 -14.47
N LYS A 30 24.24 10.77 -15.03
CA LYS A 30 23.89 11.68 -16.15
C LYS A 30 22.55 12.43 -15.95
N GLY A 31 22.35 13.00 -14.76
CA GLY A 31 21.12 13.72 -14.41
C GLY A 31 19.95 12.84 -13.96
N SER A 32 20.09 11.51 -13.94
CA SER A 32 19.10 10.59 -13.38
C SER A 32 19.40 10.23 -11.93
N VAL A 33 18.34 9.90 -11.18
CA VAL A 33 18.40 9.43 -9.78
C VAL A 33 17.58 8.15 -9.69
N ASN A 34 18.24 7.05 -9.34
CA ASN A 34 17.57 5.74 -9.23
C ASN A 34 17.74 5.18 -7.82
N THR A 35 16.66 4.71 -7.22
CA THR A 35 16.70 4.01 -5.93
C THR A 35 17.20 2.58 -6.11
N VAL A 36 18.23 2.20 -5.36
CA VAL A 36 18.90 0.88 -5.45
C VAL A 36 18.93 0.12 -4.11
N GLY A 37 18.33 0.68 -3.06
CA GLY A 37 18.23 0.02 -1.75
C GLY A 37 17.47 0.88 -0.76
N ARG A 38 16.81 0.23 0.22
CA ARG A 38 16.04 0.86 1.29
C ARG A 38 16.13 0.00 2.55
N TRP A 39 16.32 0.62 3.70
CA TRP A 39 16.32 -0.03 5.01
C TRP A 39 15.72 0.91 6.06
N SER A 40 14.96 0.36 7.01
CA SER A 40 14.33 1.10 8.11
C SER A 40 13.99 0.16 9.25
N ASP A 41 14.23 0.60 10.49
CA ASP A 41 13.79 -0.11 11.70
C ASP A 41 12.26 -0.03 11.88
N HIS A 42 11.59 0.88 11.17
CA HIS A 42 10.14 1.05 11.14
C HIS A 42 9.51 0.53 9.83
N SER A 43 10.22 -0.36 9.12
CA SER A 43 9.75 -0.91 7.87
C SER A 43 8.48 -1.75 8.07
N LEU A 44 7.43 -1.46 7.29
CA LEU A 44 6.24 -2.32 7.17
C LEU A 44 6.45 -3.50 6.21
N TYR A 45 7.58 -3.53 5.47
CA TYR A 45 7.94 -4.70 4.69
C TYR A 45 8.32 -5.85 5.63
N SER A 46 7.69 -7.00 5.44
CA SER A 46 7.98 -8.22 6.19
C SER A 46 8.29 -9.37 5.24
N GLU A 47 9.55 -9.80 5.23
CA GLU A 47 10.01 -10.92 4.39
C GLU A 47 9.26 -12.23 4.72
N LYS A 48 8.93 -12.44 6.00
CA LYS A 48 8.15 -13.60 6.46
C LYS A 48 6.74 -13.69 5.84
N HIS A 49 6.15 -12.56 5.47
CA HIS A 49 4.80 -12.52 4.87
C HIS A 49 4.83 -12.54 3.34
N VAL A 50 5.97 -12.24 2.72
CA VAL A 50 6.12 -12.13 1.25
C VAL A 50 6.87 -13.32 0.66
N THR A 51 7.58 -14.10 1.47
CA THR A 51 8.28 -15.30 1.02
C THR A 51 7.33 -16.34 0.43
N PHE A 52 7.83 -17.09 -0.56
CA PHE A 52 7.16 -18.25 -1.15
C PHE A 52 7.61 -19.58 -0.52
N GLU A 53 8.56 -19.55 0.40
CA GLU A 53 8.98 -20.72 1.20
C GLU A 53 7.96 -21.00 2.34
N GLU A 54 8.20 -22.01 3.19
CA GLU A 54 7.36 -22.24 4.38
C GLU A 54 7.37 -20.96 5.25
N ASP A 55 6.30 -20.19 5.10
CA ASP A 55 5.97 -18.91 5.71
C ASP A 55 5.72 -19.02 7.23
N ALA A 56 6.05 -20.18 7.83
CA ALA A 56 5.88 -20.50 9.24
C ALA A 56 4.47 -20.16 9.80
N GLY A 57 3.45 -20.11 8.93
CA GLY A 57 2.09 -19.70 9.28
C GLY A 57 1.88 -18.18 9.40
N ALA A 58 2.74 -17.34 8.83
CA ALA A 58 2.62 -15.88 8.87
C ALA A 58 1.39 -15.34 8.10
N TYR A 59 0.84 -16.11 7.15
CA TYR A 59 -0.35 -15.72 6.39
C TYR A 59 -1.24 -16.93 6.05
N ASP A 60 -2.54 -16.86 6.34
CA ASP A 60 -3.51 -17.88 5.89
C ASP A 60 -4.04 -17.54 4.49
N GLN A 61 -3.55 -18.29 3.50
CA GLN A 61 -3.95 -18.14 2.10
C GLN A 61 -5.46 -18.39 1.86
N LYS A 62 -6.17 -19.07 2.78
CA LYS A 62 -7.61 -19.32 2.66
C LYS A 62 -8.42 -18.03 2.77
N ASP A 63 -7.93 -17.04 3.51
CA ASP A 63 -8.61 -15.74 3.69
C ASP A 63 -8.69 -14.96 2.37
N ALA A 64 -7.73 -15.15 1.46
CA ALA A 64 -7.73 -14.50 0.16
C ALA A 64 -9.00 -14.83 -0.64
N ALA A 65 -9.51 -16.06 -0.58
CA ALA A 65 -10.71 -16.46 -1.29
C ALA A 65 -11.95 -15.69 -0.82
N GLY A 66 -12.09 -15.48 0.49
CA GLY A 66 -13.15 -14.67 1.07
C GLY A 66 -13.02 -13.20 0.67
N PHE A 67 -11.82 -12.64 0.81
CA PHE A 67 -11.50 -11.25 0.45
C PHE A 67 -11.82 -10.94 -1.02
N ILE A 68 -11.41 -11.81 -1.95
CA ILE A 68 -11.67 -11.65 -3.38
C ILE A 68 -13.19 -11.65 -3.65
N ARG A 69 -13.93 -12.58 -3.06
CA ARG A 69 -15.39 -12.67 -3.23
C ARG A 69 -16.10 -11.40 -2.77
N LEU A 70 -15.74 -10.88 -1.59
CA LEU A 70 -16.34 -9.68 -1.02
C LEU A 70 -15.99 -8.42 -1.82
N ASN A 71 -14.73 -8.23 -2.19
CA ASN A 71 -14.33 -7.07 -3.00
C ASN A 71 -14.98 -7.07 -4.40
N ALA A 72 -15.13 -8.24 -5.00
CA ALA A 72 -15.77 -8.39 -6.30
C ALA A 72 -17.30 -8.26 -6.24
N LEU A 73 -17.92 -8.32 -5.04
CA LEU A 73 -19.37 -8.32 -4.89
C LEU A 73 -20.02 -7.10 -5.55
N ARG A 74 -19.47 -5.90 -5.34
CA ARG A 74 -19.99 -4.67 -5.95
C ARG A 74 -19.96 -4.72 -7.48
N LEU A 75 -18.95 -5.35 -8.07
CA LEU A 75 -18.80 -5.48 -9.53
C LEU A 75 -19.81 -6.48 -10.10
N LYS A 76 -20.01 -7.61 -9.40
CA LYS A 76 -21.02 -8.61 -9.75
C LYS A 76 -22.42 -8.01 -9.76
N LEU A 77 -22.78 -7.23 -8.74
CA LEU A 77 -24.09 -6.57 -8.66
C LEU A 77 -24.32 -5.58 -9.81
N ILE A 78 -23.29 -4.80 -10.19
CA ILE A 78 -23.37 -3.90 -11.34
C ILE A 78 -23.59 -4.69 -12.64
N ALA A 79 -22.86 -5.80 -12.83
CA ALA A 79 -23.01 -6.67 -13.99
C ALA A 79 -24.43 -7.24 -14.09
N THR A 80 -24.95 -7.80 -12.99
CA THR A 80 -26.33 -8.33 -12.91
C THR A 80 -27.38 -7.25 -13.20
N ARG A 81 -27.21 -6.04 -12.67
CA ARG A 81 -28.11 -4.92 -12.98
C ARG A 81 -28.08 -4.60 -14.48
N ASN A 82 -26.89 -4.50 -15.06
CA ASN A 82 -26.73 -4.15 -16.47
C ASN A 82 -27.35 -5.20 -17.40
N GLU A 83 -27.27 -6.48 -17.06
CA GLU A 83 -27.98 -7.55 -17.78
C GLU A 83 -29.49 -7.36 -17.72
N ARG A 84 -30.04 -7.08 -16.52
CA ARG A 84 -31.47 -6.85 -16.33
C ARG A 84 -32.02 -5.64 -17.09
N VAL A 85 -31.22 -4.59 -17.28
CA VAL A 85 -31.63 -3.35 -17.97
C VAL A 85 -31.44 -3.43 -19.49
N LYS A 86 -30.61 -4.37 -19.97
CA LYS A 86 -30.39 -4.59 -21.41
C LYS A 86 -31.47 -5.45 -22.07
N GLY A 87 -32.15 -6.31 -21.31
CA GLY A 87 -33.33 -7.05 -21.75
C GLY A 87 -34.60 -6.25 -21.50
#